data_AF-A0A3S0EXU0-F1
#
_entry.id   AF-A0A3S0EXU0-F1
#
_cell.length_a   1.000
_cell.length_b   1.000
_cell.length_c   1.000
_cell.angle_alpha   90.00
_cell.angle_beta   90.00
_cell.angle_gamma   90.00
#
_symmetry.space_group_name_H-M   'P 1'
#
loop_
_entity.id
_entity.type
_entity.pdbx_description
1 polymer ?
#
loop_
_entity_poly.entity_id
_entity_poly.type
_entity_poly.pdbx_seq_one_letter_code
_entity_poly.pdbx_strand_id
1 'polypeptide(L)'
;MRQLISRWLGGSRPGAWDLSGYPAFPLPHRGFGQALSPAQAAENLAAFTGSLDTRQQALRAWLAAHGGPDADALSGPAYATALKAWAKAHWQHLPPFERLPAHAPWPDCPRDGAFIVYSLLGDLAASLGEAIRRANQDWRWGLNLDAADLADGMATSRRVVLLADLAEPRPEAREAVLDLEALVFSAYRFPQSVDFVHLDTWTGSVRDAIDGAHYR
;
A
#
# COMPACT_ATOMS: atom_id res chain seq x y z
N MET A 1 -15.61 -13.84 46.27
CA MET A 1 -15.02 -12.56 45.80
C MET A 1 -13.69 -12.69 45.04
N ARG A 2 -13.22 -13.88 44.62
CA ARG A 2 -11.97 -14.02 43.83
C ARG A 2 -12.16 -14.27 42.32
N GLN A 3 -13.39 -14.40 41.82
CA GLN A 3 -13.67 -14.68 40.40
C GLN A 3 -14.06 -13.45 39.55
N LEU A 4 -14.13 -12.25 40.15
CA LEU A 4 -14.54 -11.04 39.42
C LEU A 4 -13.38 -10.18 38.91
N ILE A 5 -12.13 -10.48 39.28
CA ILE A 5 -10.95 -9.66 38.93
C ILE A 5 -10.22 -10.18 37.68
N SER A 6 -10.40 -11.45 37.31
CA SER A 6 -9.71 -12.04 36.14
C SER A 6 -10.32 -11.69 34.77
N ARG A 7 -11.51 -11.05 34.74
CA ARG A 7 -12.13 -10.59 33.48
C ARG A 7 -11.60 -9.25 32.96
N TRP A 8 -10.82 -8.51 33.74
CA TRP A 8 -10.31 -7.19 33.37
C TRP A 8 -8.82 -7.14 33.01
N LEU A 9 -8.08 -8.25 33.19
CA LEU A 9 -6.64 -8.32 32.92
C LEU A 9 -6.26 -9.34 31.82
N GLY A 10 -7.26 -9.95 31.19
CA GLY A 10 -7.10 -10.94 30.13
C GLY A 10 -7.70 -10.45 28.83
N GLY A 11 -7.18 -9.36 28.28
CA GLY A 11 -7.35 -9.10 26.86
C GLY A 11 -6.57 -10.18 26.13
N SER A 12 -7.23 -11.31 25.83
CA SER A 12 -6.70 -12.30 24.89
C SER A 12 -6.33 -11.52 23.65
N ARG A 13 -5.02 -11.41 23.37
CA ARG A 13 -4.58 -10.78 22.13
C ARG A 13 -5.31 -11.50 20.99
N PRO A 14 -5.88 -10.75 20.03
CA PRO A 14 -6.49 -11.38 18.88
C PRO A 14 -5.50 -12.38 18.27
N GLY A 15 -6.00 -13.55 17.86
CA GLY A 15 -5.16 -14.53 17.17
C GLY A 15 -4.55 -13.87 15.93
N ALA A 16 -3.22 -13.98 15.78
CA ALA A 16 -2.55 -13.47 14.59
C ALA A 16 -2.96 -14.27 13.36
N TRP A 17 -3.19 -13.59 12.24
CA TRP A 17 -3.43 -14.24 10.96
C TRP A 17 -2.16 -14.91 10.45
N ASP A 18 -2.32 -16.11 9.90
CA ASP A 18 -1.25 -16.81 9.24
C ASP A 18 -1.12 -16.33 7.79
N LEU A 19 0.02 -15.72 7.48
CA LEU A 19 0.37 -15.24 6.14
C LEU A 19 1.33 -16.20 5.42
N SER A 20 1.66 -17.36 5.99
CA SER A 20 2.61 -18.31 5.40
C SER A 20 2.21 -18.80 4.00
N GLY A 21 0.90 -18.88 3.74
CA GLY A 21 0.34 -19.21 2.42
C GLY A 21 0.10 -18.02 1.49
N TYR A 22 0.36 -16.78 1.94
CA TYR A 22 0.18 -15.59 1.10
C TYR A 22 1.34 -15.48 0.09
N PRO A 23 1.08 -15.17 -1.20
CA PRO A 23 2.14 -15.12 -2.19
C PRO A 23 3.06 -13.91 -1.99
N ALA A 24 4.38 -14.14 -2.02
CA ALA A 24 5.38 -13.07 -1.97
C ALA A 24 5.26 -12.14 -3.19
N PHE A 25 5.42 -10.83 -2.97
CA PHE A 25 5.31 -9.81 -4.01
C PHE A 25 6.56 -9.79 -4.89
N PRO A 26 6.42 -9.92 -6.22
CA PRO A 26 7.54 -10.14 -7.11
C PRO A 26 8.19 -8.81 -7.53
N LEU A 27 8.93 -8.19 -6.62
CA LEU A 27 9.87 -7.13 -6.98
C LEU A 27 11.29 -7.71 -6.99
N PRO A 28 11.91 -7.91 -8.18
CA PRO A 28 13.23 -8.53 -8.30
C PRO A 28 14.34 -7.74 -7.62
N HIS A 29 14.21 -6.41 -7.55
CA HIS A 29 15.21 -5.52 -6.95
C HIS A 29 14.63 -4.79 -5.76
N ARG A 30 15.42 -4.75 -4.67
CA ARG A 30 15.05 -4.06 -3.42
C ARG A 30 15.58 -2.65 -3.42
N GLY A 31 14.96 -1.81 -2.61
CA GLY A 31 15.36 -0.44 -2.34
C GLY A 31 14.67 0.60 -3.22
N PHE A 32 15.25 1.79 -3.22
CA PHE A 32 14.66 2.99 -3.82
C PHE A 32 15.74 4.03 -4.13
N GLY A 33 15.35 5.10 -4.83
CA GLY A 33 16.21 6.24 -5.13
C GLY A 33 17.52 5.80 -5.78
N GLN A 34 18.65 6.24 -5.24
CA GLN A 34 19.96 5.93 -5.81
C GLN A 34 20.40 4.47 -5.62
N ALA A 35 19.74 3.70 -4.75
CA ALA A 35 20.05 2.27 -4.57
C ALA A 35 19.57 1.41 -5.75
N LEU A 36 18.57 1.87 -6.50
CA LEU A 36 18.11 1.23 -7.73
C LEU A 36 18.69 1.95 -8.94
N SER A 37 19.34 1.22 -9.85
CA SER A 37 19.61 1.77 -11.19
C SER A 37 18.29 1.93 -11.98
N PRO A 38 18.26 2.78 -13.02
CA PRO A 38 17.09 2.90 -13.90
C PRO A 38 16.64 1.57 -14.51
N ALA A 39 17.60 0.69 -14.87
CA ALA A 39 17.29 -0.64 -15.40
C ALA A 39 16.60 -1.53 -14.36
N GLN A 40 17.09 -1.55 -13.12
CA GLN A 40 16.48 -2.31 -12.02
C GLN A 40 15.08 -1.78 -11.68
N ALA A 41 14.89 -0.47 -11.70
CA ALA A 41 13.57 0.12 -11.52
C ALA A 41 12.59 -0.30 -12.64
N ALA A 42 13.06 -0.32 -13.90
CA ALA A 42 12.26 -0.80 -15.03
C ALA A 42 11.91 -2.29 -14.92
N GLU A 43 12.85 -3.13 -14.48
CA GLU A 43 12.59 -4.56 -14.20
C GLU A 43 11.56 -4.75 -13.08
N ASN A 44 11.61 -3.91 -12.03
CA ASN A 44 10.58 -3.89 -10.99
C ASN A 44 9.20 -3.51 -11.54
N LEU A 45 9.11 -2.47 -12.39
CA LEU A 45 7.84 -2.10 -13.03
C LEU A 45 7.30 -3.25 -13.88
N ALA A 46 8.15 -3.88 -14.72
CA ALA A 46 7.74 -4.98 -15.57
C ALA A 46 7.21 -6.18 -14.75
N ALA A 47 7.90 -6.55 -13.67
CA ALA A 47 7.47 -7.63 -12.78
C ALA A 47 6.16 -7.29 -12.03
N PHE A 48 6.01 -6.03 -11.58
CA PHE A 48 4.78 -5.53 -10.99
C PHE A 48 3.62 -5.65 -11.98
N THR A 49 3.74 -5.05 -13.17
CA THR A 49 2.65 -5.03 -14.15
C THR A 49 2.32 -6.41 -14.67
N GLY A 50 3.33 -7.28 -14.86
CA GLY A 50 3.14 -8.65 -15.35
C GLY A 50 2.49 -9.59 -14.33
N SER A 51 2.48 -9.24 -13.05
CA SER A 51 1.87 -10.05 -11.99
C SER A 51 0.57 -9.46 -11.43
N LEU A 52 0.26 -8.20 -11.76
CA LEU A 52 -0.78 -7.40 -11.11
C LEU A 52 -2.14 -8.12 -11.05
N ASP A 53 -2.63 -8.66 -12.16
CA ASP A 53 -3.93 -9.34 -12.21
C ASP A 53 -4.01 -10.54 -11.28
N THR A 54 -3.00 -11.43 -11.33
CA THR A 54 -2.91 -12.62 -10.47
C THR A 54 -2.83 -12.22 -9.00
N ARG A 55 -2.11 -11.14 -8.68
CA ARG A 55 -2.01 -10.62 -7.32
C ARG A 55 -3.31 -10.02 -6.82
N GLN A 56 -4.00 -9.25 -7.66
CA GLN A 56 -5.32 -8.70 -7.31
C GLN A 56 -6.34 -9.83 -7.08
N GLN A 57 -6.27 -10.94 -7.82
CA GLN A 57 -7.10 -12.13 -7.56
C GLN A 57 -6.77 -12.77 -6.20
N ALA A 58 -5.48 -12.96 -5.90
CA ALA A 58 -5.05 -13.50 -4.61
C ALA A 58 -5.49 -12.62 -3.44
N LEU A 59 -5.36 -11.28 -3.58
CA LEU A 59 -5.83 -10.32 -2.59
C LEU A 59 -7.34 -10.42 -2.38
N ARG A 60 -8.15 -10.45 -3.46
CA ARG A 60 -9.62 -10.55 -3.34
C ARG A 60 -10.03 -11.82 -2.60
N ALA A 61 -9.43 -12.96 -2.94
CA ALA A 61 -9.67 -14.22 -2.24
C ALA A 61 -9.29 -14.14 -0.76
N TRP A 62 -8.14 -13.52 -0.45
CA TRP A 62 -7.68 -13.36 0.91
C TRP A 62 -8.58 -12.39 1.70
N LEU A 63 -8.96 -11.24 1.14
CA LEU A 63 -9.89 -10.30 1.79
C LEU A 63 -11.24 -10.96 2.05
N ALA A 64 -11.80 -11.70 1.08
CA ALA A 64 -13.06 -12.43 1.27
C ALA A 64 -13.00 -13.41 2.45
N ALA A 65 -11.89 -14.16 2.59
CA ALA A 65 -11.68 -15.07 3.70
C ALA A 65 -11.54 -14.36 5.07
N HIS A 66 -11.21 -13.08 5.09
CA HIS A 66 -10.95 -12.28 6.29
C HIS A 66 -11.94 -11.11 6.46
N GLY A 67 -13.14 -11.21 5.85
CA GLY A 67 -14.22 -10.22 6.00
C GLY A 67 -13.88 -8.83 5.43
N GLY A 68 -12.95 -8.76 4.48
CA GLY A 68 -12.57 -7.56 3.77
C GLY A 68 -13.55 -7.15 2.66
N PRO A 69 -13.43 -5.93 2.15
CA PRO A 69 -14.28 -5.44 1.08
C PRO A 69 -13.94 -6.08 -0.27
N ASP A 70 -14.93 -6.13 -1.15
CA ASP A 70 -14.79 -6.60 -2.52
C ASP A 70 -14.66 -5.41 -3.49
N ALA A 71 -13.52 -5.36 -4.19
CA ALA A 71 -13.22 -4.34 -5.19
C ALA A 71 -14.04 -4.47 -6.49
N ASP A 72 -14.72 -5.60 -6.70
CA ASP A 72 -15.64 -5.79 -7.82
C ASP A 72 -17.06 -5.32 -7.46
N ALA A 73 -17.39 -5.22 -6.16
CA ALA A 73 -18.67 -4.74 -5.66
C ALA A 73 -18.66 -3.25 -5.26
N LEU A 74 -17.50 -2.71 -4.89
CA LEU A 74 -17.31 -1.31 -4.49
C LEU A 74 -16.30 -0.64 -5.43
N SER A 75 -16.53 0.61 -5.79
CA SER A 75 -15.64 1.38 -6.67
C SER A 75 -15.07 2.62 -5.98
N GLY A 76 -13.89 3.04 -6.45
CA GLY A 76 -13.26 4.32 -6.10
C GLY A 76 -13.28 4.64 -4.61
N PRO A 77 -13.83 5.80 -4.19
CA PRO A 77 -13.81 6.22 -2.79
C PRO A 77 -14.55 5.26 -1.85
N ALA A 78 -15.64 4.62 -2.30
CA ALA A 78 -16.42 3.71 -1.44
C ALA A 78 -15.60 2.46 -1.07
N TYR A 79 -14.84 1.92 -2.04
CA TYR A 79 -13.90 0.82 -1.77
C TYR A 79 -12.79 1.25 -0.81
N ALA A 80 -12.19 2.43 -1.03
CA ALA A 80 -11.14 2.96 -0.16
C ALA A 80 -11.60 3.15 1.29
N THR A 81 -12.80 3.69 1.49
CA THR A 81 -13.42 3.83 2.82
C THR A 81 -13.62 2.47 3.49
N ALA A 82 -14.19 1.51 2.77
CA ALA A 82 -14.42 0.17 3.30
C ALA A 82 -13.11 -0.54 3.64
N LEU A 83 -12.08 -0.40 2.81
CA LEU A 83 -10.77 -1.02 3.03
C LEU A 83 -10.07 -0.40 4.23
N LYS A 84 -10.15 0.92 4.40
CA LYS A 84 -9.61 1.59 5.59
C LYS A 84 -10.37 1.20 6.87
N ALA A 85 -11.69 1.08 6.81
CA ALA A 85 -12.48 0.65 7.96
C ALA A 85 -12.12 -0.79 8.37
N TRP A 86 -12.05 -1.70 7.40
CA TRP A 86 -11.56 -3.06 7.62
C TRP A 86 -10.14 -3.05 8.20
N ALA A 87 -9.27 -2.19 7.68
CA ALA A 87 -7.90 -2.06 8.14
C ALA A 87 -7.79 -1.69 9.62
N LYS A 88 -8.51 -0.64 10.03
CA LYS A 88 -8.54 -0.17 11.42
C LYS A 88 -9.02 -1.25 12.38
N ALA A 89 -10.00 -2.06 11.95
CA ALA A 89 -10.53 -3.14 12.78
C ALA A 89 -9.54 -4.31 12.92
N HIS A 90 -8.69 -4.55 11.91
CA HIS A 90 -7.97 -5.82 11.80
C HIS A 90 -6.44 -5.77 11.77
N TRP A 91 -5.80 -4.60 11.73
CA TRP A 91 -4.32 -4.50 11.76
C TRP A 91 -3.70 -5.24 12.95
N GLN A 92 -4.39 -5.33 14.08
CA GLN A 92 -3.95 -6.07 15.27
C GLN A 92 -3.78 -7.58 15.06
N HIS A 93 -4.39 -8.14 14.01
CA HIS A 93 -4.21 -9.54 13.61
C HIS A 93 -2.98 -9.76 12.74
N LEU A 94 -2.39 -8.70 12.16
CA LEU A 94 -1.18 -8.80 11.36
C LEU A 94 0.08 -8.83 12.24
N PRO A 95 1.21 -9.41 11.76
CA PRO A 95 2.47 -9.44 12.52
C PRO A 95 3.01 -8.04 12.82
N PRO A 96 2.89 -7.51 14.05
CA PRO A 96 3.09 -6.09 14.31
C PRO A 96 4.50 -5.64 13.95
N PHE A 97 4.64 -4.42 13.41
CA PHE A 97 5.90 -3.88 12.90
C PHE A 97 7.06 -4.04 13.90
N GLU A 98 6.81 -3.77 15.18
CA GLU A 98 7.79 -3.89 16.28
C GLU A 98 8.33 -5.32 16.51
N ARG A 99 7.66 -6.35 15.99
CA ARG A 99 8.09 -7.75 16.07
C ARG A 99 8.78 -8.25 14.81
N LEU A 100 8.83 -7.45 13.75
CA LEU A 100 9.62 -7.78 12.57
C LEU A 100 11.12 -7.69 12.93
N PRO A 101 11.99 -8.55 12.35
CA PRO A 101 13.43 -8.41 12.54
C PRO A 101 13.89 -7.00 12.22
N ALA A 102 14.88 -6.46 12.94
CA ALA A 102 15.41 -5.12 12.65
C ALA A 102 15.83 -5.04 11.16
N HIS A 103 15.34 -4.00 10.46
CA HIS A 103 15.44 -3.90 9.02
C HIS A 103 15.65 -2.46 8.56
N ALA A 104 16.22 -2.31 7.36
CA ALA A 104 16.23 -1.07 6.58
C ALA A 104 14.79 -0.64 6.23
N PRO A 105 14.51 0.62 5.82
CA PRO A 105 13.12 1.06 5.55
C PRO A 105 12.38 0.13 4.57
N TRP A 106 11.04 0.15 4.61
CA TRP A 106 10.17 -0.78 3.87
C TRP A 106 10.52 -1.07 2.39
N PRO A 107 11.06 -0.14 1.58
CA PRO A 107 11.50 -0.46 0.23
C PRO A 107 12.66 -1.47 0.17
N ASP A 108 13.49 -1.57 1.20
CA ASP A 108 14.68 -2.44 1.24
C ASP A 108 14.39 -3.86 1.75
N CYS A 109 13.18 -4.11 2.25
CA CYS A 109 12.84 -5.36 2.91
C CYS A 109 12.57 -6.49 1.91
N PRO A 110 12.92 -7.75 2.29
CA PRO A 110 12.32 -8.91 1.65
C PRO A 110 10.79 -8.81 1.76
N ARG A 111 10.08 -9.40 0.80
CA ARG A 111 8.60 -9.47 0.82
C ARG A 111 8.11 -10.90 1.05
N ASP A 112 8.91 -11.69 1.75
CA ASP A 112 8.70 -13.11 2.04
C ASP A 112 9.06 -13.43 3.49
N GLY A 113 8.80 -14.67 3.90
CA GLY A 113 9.13 -15.17 5.24
C GLY A 113 8.57 -14.27 6.34
N ALA A 114 9.45 -13.77 7.22
CA ALA A 114 9.06 -12.89 8.32
C ALA A 114 8.45 -11.56 7.85
N PHE A 115 8.75 -11.11 6.64
CA PHE A 115 8.31 -9.84 6.06
C PHE A 115 7.15 -10.00 5.06
N ILE A 116 6.52 -11.18 5.01
CA ILE A 116 5.42 -11.46 4.08
C ILE A 116 4.25 -10.48 4.21
N VAL A 117 4.07 -9.86 5.38
CA VAL A 117 3.08 -8.79 5.59
C VAL A 117 3.26 -7.63 4.60
N TYR A 118 4.48 -7.32 4.17
CA TYR A 118 4.73 -6.29 3.17
C TYR A 118 4.23 -6.66 1.77
N SER A 119 4.08 -7.95 1.47
CA SER A 119 3.39 -8.38 0.24
C SER A 119 1.90 -8.07 0.29
N LEU A 120 1.25 -8.34 1.42
CA LEU A 120 -0.15 -8.00 1.61
C LEU A 120 -0.37 -6.49 1.55
N LEU A 121 0.46 -5.70 2.24
CA LEU A 121 0.38 -4.22 2.20
C LEU A 121 0.59 -3.67 0.79
N GLY A 122 1.56 -4.22 0.04
CA GLY A 122 1.79 -3.86 -1.36
C GLY A 122 0.58 -4.16 -2.25
N ASP A 123 -0.09 -5.30 -2.03
CA ASP A 123 -1.31 -5.65 -2.77
C ASP A 123 -2.49 -4.74 -2.43
N LEU A 124 -2.68 -4.41 -1.14
CA LEU A 124 -3.69 -3.46 -0.70
C LEU A 124 -3.49 -2.09 -1.37
N ALA A 125 -2.24 -1.62 -1.41
CA ALA A 125 -1.89 -0.37 -2.11
C ALA A 125 -2.14 -0.46 -3.62
N ALA A 126 -1.74 -1.56 -4.26
CA ALA A 126 -2.02 -1.80 -5.67
C ALA A 126 -3.54 -1.85 -5.95
N SER A 127 -4.33 -2.39 -5.02
CA SER A 127 -5.79 -2.46 -5.15
C SER A 127 -6.46 -1.10 -5.09
N LEU A 128 -6.00 -0.22 -4.20
CA LEU A 128 -6.42 1.18 -4.19
C LEU A 128 -6.04 1.87 -5.51
N GLY A 129 -4.86 1.57 -6.05
CA GLY A 129 -4.41 2.14 -7.32
C GLY A 129 -5.26 1.67 -8.50
N GLU A 130 -5.60 0.39 -8.54
CA GLU A 130 -6.53 -0.16 -9.53
C GLU A 130 -7.93 0.45 -9.41
N ALA A 131 -8.40 0.73 -8.20
CA ALA A 131 -9.68 1.43 -7.99
C ALA A 131 -9.66 2.86 -8.57
N ILE A 132 -8.52 3.58 -8.46
CA ILE A 132 -8.32 4.87 -9.10
C ILE A 132 -8.32 4.70 -10.62
N ARG A 133 -7.46 3.83 -11.16
CA ARG A 133 -7.29 3.64 -12.62
C ARG A 133 -8.59 3.26 -13.34
N ARG A 134 -9.44 2.45 -12.70
CA ARG A 134 -10.76 2.09 -13.25
C ARG A 134 -11.71 3.29 -13.35
N ALA A 135 -11.61 4.22 -12.41
CA ALA A 135 -12.47 5.40 -12.34
C ALA A 135 -11.90 6.63 -13.06
N ASN A 136 -10.58 6.71 -13.22
CA ASN A 136 -9.87 7.75 -13.95
C ASN A 136 -8.72 7.14 -14.76
N GLN A 137 -8.85 7.15 -16.09
CA GLN A 137 -7.92 6.51 -17.03
C GLN A 137 -6.63 7.32 -17.26
N ASP A 138 -6.57 8.58 -16.80
CA ASP A 138 -5.37 9.42 -16.89
C ASP A 138 -4.25 8.87 -16.00
N TRP A 139 -4.63 8.12 -14.96
CA TRP A 139 -3.69 7.45 -14.08
C TRP A 139 -3.16 6.14 -14.67
N ARG A 140 -1.84 5.98 -14.59
CA ARG A 140 -1.12 4.76 -14.98
C ARG A 140 -0.09 4.35 -13.95
N TRP A 141 0.19 3.06 -13.88
CA TRP A 141 1.36 2.56 -13.17
C TRP A 141 2.63 2.96 -13.92
N GLY A 142 3.61 3.48 -13.21
CA GLY A 142 4.90 3.84 -13.77
C GLY A 142 5.96 3.99 -12.68
N LEU A 143 7.08 4.61 -13.03
CA LEU A 143 8.17 4.86 -12.11
C LEU A 143 8.22 6.31 -11.70
N ASN A 144 8.39 6.59 -10.41
CA ASN A 144 8.76 7.93 -10.00
C ASN A 144 10.18 8.25 -10.49
N LEU A 145 10.29 9.00 -11.58
CA LEU A 145 11.56 9.44 -12.16
C LEU A 145 11.82 10.93 -11.94
N ASP A 146 11.05 11.56 -11.05
CA ASP A 146 11.23 12.96 -10.71
C ASP A 146 12.65 13.21 -10.14
N ALA A 147 13.33 14.20 -10.72
CA ALA A 147 14.72 14.48 -10.38
C ALA A 147 14.87 15.13 -9.00
N ALA A 148 13.88 15.92 -8.56
CA ALA A 148 13.88 16.53 -7.24
C ALA A 148 13.65 15.46 -6.17
N ASP A 149 12.67 14.57 -6.37
CA ASP A 149 12.45 13.44 -5.47
C ASP A 149 13.70 12.55 -5.34
N LEU A 150 14.42 12.33 -6.45
CA LEU A 150 15.67 11.59 -6.42
C LEU A 150 16.78 12.33 -5.66
N ALA A 151 16.92 13.64 -5.87
CA ALA A 151 17.92 14.48 -5.22
C ALA A 151 17.68 14.60 -3.70
N ASP A 152 16.41 14.70 -3.30
CA ASP A 152 15.98 14.78 -1.90
C ASP A 152 16.01 13.42 -1.19
N GLY A 153 16.29 12.34 -1.93
CA GLY A 153 16.37 10.99 -1.38
C GLY A 153 15.01 10.46 -0.94
N MET A 154 13.92 10.89 -1.60
CA MET A 154 12.56 10.48 -1.27
C MET A 154 12.40 8.96 -1.39
N ALA A 155 11.69 8.36 -0.43
CA ALA A 155 11.44 6.92 -0.38
C ALA A 155 10.60 6.40 -1.56
N THR A 156 9.97 7.29 -2.32
CA THR A 156 9.15 7.02 -3.50
C THR A 156 9.98 6.95 -4.79
N SER A 157 11.17 7.55 -4.82
CA SER A 157 12.00 7.69 -6.02
C SER A 157 12.40 6.34 -6.60
N ARG A 158 12.33 6.22 -7.94
CA ARG A 158 12.58 4.97 -8.70
C ARG A 158 11.76 3.76 -8.26
N ARG A 159 10.63 3.96 -7.57
CA ARG A 159 9.67 2.89 -7.27
C ARG A 159 8.47 2.94 -8.20
N VAL A 160 7.75 1.82 -8.22
CA VAL A 160 6.46 1.73 -8.88
C VAL A 160 5.42 2.53 -8.11
N VAL A 161 4.80 3.48 -8.79
CA VAL A 161 3.81 4.43 -8.26
C VAL A 161 2.71 4.64 -9.30
N LEU A 162 1.62 5.29 -8.88
CA LEU A 162 0.66 5.84 -9.82
C LEU A 162 1.14 7.20 -10.32
N LEU A 163 1.03 7.41 -11.63
CA LEU A 163 1.39 8.62 -12.34
C LEU A 163 0.21 9.11 -13.17
N ALA A 164 0.00 10.42 -13.23
CA ALA A 164 -0.88 11.05 -14.20
C ALA A 164 -0.21 12.29 -14.77
N ASP A 165 -0.37 12.55 -16.06
CA ASP A 165 0.21 13.73 -16.69
C ASP A 165 -0.48 14.99 -16.14
N LEU A 166 0.31 16.00 -15.75
CA LEU A 166 -0.26 17.25 -15.25
C LEU A 166 -0.86 18.04 -16.43
N ALA A 167 -2.03 18.63 -16.23
CA ALA A 167 -2.66 19.53 -17.19
C ALA A 167 -1.79 20.76 -17.49
N GLU A 168 -1.00 21.20 -16.50
CA GLU A 168 -0.04 22.31 -16.58
C GLU A 168 1.33 21.84 -16.04
N PRO A 169 2.14 21.13 -16.85
CA PRO A 169 3.42 20.61 -16.40
C PRO A 169 4.45 21.74 -16.21
N ARG A 170 5.29 21.61 -15.19
CA ARG A 170 6.43 22.50 -14.93
C ARG A 170 7.75 21.77 -15.25
N PRO A 171 8.86 22.49 -15.49
CA PRO A 171 10.16 21.86 -15.70
C PRO A 171 10.54 20.89 -14.56
N GLU A 172 10.19 21.26 -13.34
CA GLU A 172 10.48 20.53 -12.10
C GLU A 172 9.50 19.36 -11.85
N ALA A 173 8.33 19.34 -12.48
CA ALA A 173 7.26 18.37 -12.20
C ALA A 173 6.33 18.24 -13.41
N ARG A 174 6.40 17.11 -14.11
CA ARG A 174 5.59 16.83 -15.32
C ARG A 174 4.38 15.94 -15.04
N GLU A 175 4.49 15.10 -14.03
CA GLU A 175 3.49 14.12 -13.65
C GLU A 175 3.11 14.34 -12.18
N ALA A 176 1.86 14.07 -11.84
CA ALA A 176 1.47 13.84 -10.47
C ALA A 176 1.98 12.47 -10.04
N VAL A 177 2.53 12.38 -8.85
CA VAL A 177 3.06 11.14 -8.28
C VAL A 177 2.24 10.74 -7.07
N LEU A 178 1.72 9.52 -7.07
CA LEU A 178 0.99 8.94 -5.94
C LEU A 178 1.57 7.58 -5.54
N ASP A 179 2.35 7.55 -4.45
CA ASP A 179 2.85 6.32 -3.82
C ASP A 179 1.84 5.82 -2.77
N LEU A 180 0.89 5.01 -3.21
CA LEU A 180 -0.09 4.36 -2.33
C LEU A 180 0.54 3.37 -1.36
N GLU A 181 1.68 2.78 -1.71
CA GLU A 181 2.35 1.83 -0.83
C GLU A 181 2.97 2.55 0.37
N ALA A 182 3.54 3.74 0.18
CA ALA A 182 3.97 4.59 1.30
C ALA A 182 2.81 4.93 2.25
N LEU A 183 1.63 5.25 1.70
CA LEU A 183 0.43 5.57 2.46
C LEU A 183 -0.05 4.36 3.30
N VAL A 184 -0.16 3.18 2.69
CA VAL A 184 -0.62 1.95 3.36
C VAL A 184 0.40 1.47 4.39
N PHE A 185 1.70 1.50 4.04
CA PHE A 185 2.76 1.11 4.95
C PHE A 185 2.85 2.03 6.16
N SER A 186 2.75 3.36 5.97
CA SER A 186 2.75 4.32 7.08
C SER A 186 1.62 4.05 8.07
N ALA A 187 0.41 3.79 7.56
CA ALA A 187 -0.73 3.38 8.38
C ALA A 187 -0.48 2.07 9.14
N TYR A 188 0.22 1.12 8.54
CA TYR A 188 0.65 -0.13 9.19
C TYR A 188 1.68 0.04 10.29
N ARG A 189 2.70 0.85 10.02
CA ARG A 189 3.76 1.12 10.98
C ARG A 189 3.24 1.93 12.17
N PHE A 190 2.30 2.84 11.92
CA PHE A 190 1.76 3.76 12.93
C PHE A 190 0.23 3.67 12.99
N PRO A 191 -0.34 2.56 13.47
CA PRO A 191 -1.80 2.33 13.48
C PRO A 191 -2.54 3.24 14.47
N GLN A 192 -1.82 3.97 15.32
CA GLN A 192 -2.38 4.96 16.25
C GLN A 192 -2.14 6.41 15.78
N SER A 193 -1.58 6.61 14.59
CA SER A 193 -1.38 7.96 14.04
C SER A 193 -2.72 8.66 13.82
N VAL A 194 -2.74 9.97 14.03
CA VAL A 194 -3.93 10.81 13.78
C VAL A 194 -4.41 10.66 12.33
N ASP A 195 -3.48 10.59 11.39
CA ASP A 195 -3.76 10.42 9.96
C ASP A 195 -4.52 9.12 9.64
N PHE A 196 -4.20 8.05 10.36
CA PHE A 196 -4.89 6.78 10.16
C PHE A 196 -6.18 6.67 10.97
N VAL A 197 -6.18 7.14 12.22
CA VAL A 197 -7.31 6.99 13.14
C VAL A 197 -8.42 7.99 12.83
N HIS A 198 -8.09 9.26 12.58
CA HIS A 198 -9.04 10.37 12.52
C HIS A 198 -9.21 10.95 11.13
N LEU A 199 -8.12 11.07 10.36
CA LEU A 199 -8.22 11.54 8.98
C LEU A 199 -8.63 10.37 8.08
N ASP A 200 -9.39 10.59 7.02
CA ASP A 200 -9.72 9.55 6.02
C ASP A 200 -8.80 9.66 4.80
N THR A 201 -7.48 9.67 5.04
CA THR A 201 -6.45 9.91 4.02
C THR A 201 -6.52 8.97 2.83
N TRP A 202 -6.88 7.70 3.03
CA TRP A 202 -7.01 6.74 1.91
C TRP A 202 -8.16 7.13 0.99
N THR A 203 -9.34 7.39 1.55
CA THR A 203 -10.50 7.85 0.78
C THR A 203 -10.23 9.21 0.15
N GLY A 204 -9.58 10.13 0.87
CA GLY A 204 -9.18 11.45 0.37
C GLY A 204 -8.28 11.33 -0.85
N SER A 205 -7.15 10.61 -0.74
CA SER A 205 -6.22 10.41 -1.86
C SER A 205 -6.88 9.73 -3.06
N VAL A 206 -7.73 8.72 -2.85
CA VAL A 206 -8.46 8.05 -3.94
C VAL A 206 -9.48 9.00 -4.58
N ARG A 207 -10.22 9.78 -3.78
CA ARG A 207 -11.17 10.77 -4.29
C ARG A 207 -10.46 11.86 -5.08
N ASP A 208 -9.40 12.45 -4.54
CA ASP A 208 -8.65 13.53 -5.20
C ASP A 208 -8.04 13.06 -6.52
N ALA A 209 -7.54 11.82 -6.58
CA ALA A 209 -7.03 11.23 -7.81
C ALA A 209 -8.14 11.00 -8.86
N ILE A 210 -9.34 10.60 -8.44
CA ILE A 210 -10.48 10.34 -9.33
C ILE A 210 -11.12 11.64 -9.82
N ASP A 211 -11.37 12.59 -8.92
CA ASP A 211 -12.03 13.86 -9.22
C ASP A 211 -11.11 14.84 -9.99
N GLY A 212 -9.81 14.53 -10.05
CA GLY A 212 -8.73 15.44 -10.42
C GLY A 212 -8.99 16.32 -11.65
N ALA A 213 -9.27 17.59 -11.41
CA ALA A 213 -9.34 18.65 -12.43
C ALA A 213 -7.95 19.10 -12.96
N HIS A 214 -6.87 18.48 -12.47
CA HIS A 214 -5.48 18.90 -12.71
C HIS A 214 -4.69 17.93 -13.58
N TYR A 215 -5.32 16.85 -14.06
CA TYR A 215 -4.70 15.80 -14.85
C TYR A 215 -5.34 15.74 -16.25
N ARG A 216 -4.68 15.12 -17.23
CA ARG A 216 -5.16 14.97 -18.62
C ARG A 216 -4.82 13.60 -19.20
#